data_AF-A0A9N9B5F2-F1
#
_entry.id   AF-A0A9N9B5F2-F1
#
_cell.length_a   1.000
_cell.length_b   1.000
_cell.length_c   1.000
_cell.angle_alpha   90.00
_cell.angle_beta   90.00
_cell.angle_gamma   90.00
#
_symmetry.space_group_name_H-M   'P 1'
#
loop_
_entity.id
_entity.type
_entity.pdbx_description
1 polymer ?
#
loop_
_entity_poly.entity_id
_entity_poly.type
_entity_poly.pdbx_seq_one_letter_code
_entity_poly.pdbx_strand_id
1 'polypeptide(L)'
;MKCFIPLKCFFDPISILPLFILTLLLTANVFGVPLSNSKNSSSPYNIVSSNLCDASVKQYSGYIDINPSSHMFFWFFEARNNPETAPLTLWLTGGPGCSSINGLFVEIGPCKTQNNGTSTVTNSDSWTSESNVIFLDQVLTVTLGSI
;
A
#
# COMPACT_ATOMS: atom_id res chain seq x y z
N MET A 1 -22.59 -20.89 14.99
CA MET A 1 -23.36 -20.65 13.76
C MET A 1 -22.53 -21.11 12.57
N LYS A 2 -22.81 -22.32 12.08
CA LYS A 2 -22.28 -22.88 10.83
C LYS A 2 -23.43 -22.84 9.83
N CYS A 3 -23.22 -22.32 8.63
CA CYS A 3 -24.20 -22.44 7.55
C CYS A 3 -23.76 -23.60 6.63
N PHE A 4 -24.59 -24.63 6.61
CA PHE A 4 -24.71 -25.78 5.70
C PHE A 4 -26.22 -25.72 5.35
N ILE A 5 -26.77 -25.82 4.12
CA ILE A 5 -26.66 -26.83 3.04
C ILE A 5 -27.16 -26.17 1.69
N PRO A 6 -27.47 -26.87 0.56
CA PRO A 6 -26.76 -26.78 -0.73
C PRO A 6 -27.62 -26.26 -1.92
N LEU A 7 -27.03 -26.01 -3.10
CA LEU A 7 -27.74 -26.20 -4.38
C LEU A 7 -26.71 -26.36 -5.52
N LYS A 8 -26.33 -27.61 -5.79
CA LYS A 8 -25.82 -28.02 -7.11
C LYS A 8 -27.03 -28.14 -8.04
N CYS A 9 -26.86 -27.68 -9.27
CA CYS A 9 -27.57 -27.99 -10.53
C CYS A 9 -27.98 -26.70 -11.24
N PHE A 10 -27.10 -26.16 -12.10
CA PHE A 10 -27.44 -25.70 -13.47
C PHE A 10 -26.26 -25.02 -14.20
N PHE A 11 -25.09 -25.65 -14.32
CA PHE A 11 -24.05 -25.10 -15.21
C PHE A 11 -23.26 -26.23 -15.87
N ASP A 12 -23.72 -26.67 -17.04
CA ASP A 12 -22.91 -27.47 -17.96
C ASP A 12 -21.94 -26.52 -18.71
N PRO A 13 -20.61 -26.66 -18.55
CA PRO A 13 -19.63 -25.70 -19.06
C PRO A 13 -19.32 -25.82 -20.57
N ILE A 14 -20.06 -26.65 -21.32
CA ILE A 14 -19.68 -27.04 -22.70
C ILE A 14 -20.46 -26.26 -23.78
N SER A 15 -21.59 -25.61 -23.48
CA SER A 15 -22.38 -24.89 -24.52
C SER A 15 -22.13 -23.38 -24.61
N ILE A 16 -21.35 -22.79 -23.70
CA ILE A 16 -21.18 -21.33 -23.58
C ILE A 16 -19.85 -20.81 -24.16
N LEU A 17 -18.92 -21.72 -24.49
CA LEU A 17 -17.59 -21.41 -25.00
C LEU A 17 -17.57 -20.65 -26.35
N PRO A 18 -18.45 -20.92 -27.33
CA PRO A 18 -18.36 -20.22 -28.62
C PRO A 18 -18.94 -18.79 -28.58
N LEU A 19 -19.84 -18.48 -27.64
CA LEU A 19 -20.40 -17.12 -27.49
C LEU A 19 -19.41 -16.17 -26.81
N PHE A 20 -18.64 -16.66 -25.84
CA PHE A 20 -17.66 -15.85 -25.09
C PHE A 20 -16.46 -15.41 -25.96
N ILE A 21 -16.00 -16.27 -26.88
CA ILE A 21 -14.89 -15.96 -27.80
C ILE A 21 -15.32 -14.92 -28.84
N LEU A 22 -16.57 -14.97 -29.32
CA LEU A 22 -17.07 -13.98 -30.27
C LEU A 22 -17.22 -12.60 -29.61
N THR A 23 -17.66 -12.52 -28.36
CA THR A 23 -17.69 -11.24 -27.63
C THR A 23 -16.29 -10.66 -27.36
N LEU A 24 -15.30 -11.51 -27.08
CA LEU A 24 -13.92 -11.08 -26.82
C LEU A 24 -13.24 -10.49 -28.08
N LEU A 25 -13.53 -11.06 -29.25
CA LEU A 25 -13.01 -10.59 -30.55
C LEU A 25 -13.63 -9.26 -31.00
N LEU A 26 -14.90 -8.99 -30.66
CA LEU A 26 -15.53 -7.70 -30.98
C LEU A 26 -15.05 -6.56 -30.07
N THR A 27 -14.67 -6.83 -28.82
CA THR A 27 -14.18 -5.79 -27.89
C THR A 27 -12.69 -5.46 -28.05
N ALA A 28 -11.90 -6.38 -28.64
CA ALA A 28 -10.45 -6.19 -28.81
C ALA A 28 -10.08 -5.04 -29.77
N ASN A 29 -10.99 -4.63 -30.67
CA ASN A 29 -10.74 -3.58 -31.65
C ASN A 29 -11.20 -2.17 -31.21
N VAL A 30 -11.70 -1.99 -29.98
CA VAL A 30 -12.26 -0.71 -29.52
C VAL A 30 -11.35 0.05 -28.53
N PHE A 31 -10.33 -0.59 -27.96
CA PHE A 31 -9.43 0.07 -26.99
C PHE A 31 -8.01 0.26 -27.53
N GLY A 32 -7.90 1.01 -28.63
CA GLY A 32 -6.68 1.75 -28.95
C GLY A 32 -6.61 3.00 -28.07
N VAL A 33 -6.30 2.84 -26.78
CA VAL A 33 -6.03 3.99 -25.91
C VAL A 33 -4.60 4.45 -26.19
N PRO A 34 -4.38 5.67 -26.74
CA PRO A 34 -3.03 6.20 -26.81
C PRO A 34 -2.53 6.39 -25.36
N LEU A 35 -1.33 5.86 -25.06
CA LEU A 35 -0.60 6.18 -23.83
C LEU A 35 -0.25 7.68 -23.88
N SER A 36 -1.17 8.50 -23.36
CA SER A 36 -0.94 9.91 -23.13
C SER A 36 0.19 10.07 -22.12
N ASN A 37 1.31 10.60 -22.59
CA ASN A 37 2.50 10.89 -21.79
C ASN A 37 2.17 12.08 -20.85
N SER A 38 1.74 11.80 -19.61
CA SER A 38 1.52 12.84 -18.61
C SER A 38 2.85 13.31 -18.04
N LYS A 39 3.50 14.24 -18.72
CA LYS A 39 4.62 15.03 -18.18
C LYS A 39 4.14 16.45 -17.85
N ASN A 40 3.25 16.55 -16.87
CA ASN A 40 3.07 17.72 -16.00
C ASN A 40 2.01 17.38 -14.95
N SER A 41 2.45 16.69 -13.89
CA SER A 41 1.66 16.56 -12.67
C SER A 41 2.27 17.49 -11.64
N SER A 42 1.75 18.71 -11.54
CA SER A 42 1.80 19.44 -10.27
C SER A 42 0.97 18.60 -9.30
N SER A 43 1.67 17.75 -8.57
CA SER A 43 1.06 16.60 -7.96
C SER A 43 0.03 17.00 -6.89
N PRO A 44 -1.19 16.43 -6.89
CA PRO A 44 -2.20 16.72 -5.87
C PRO A 44 -1.83 16.21 -4.47
N TYR A 45 -0.72 15.48 -4.32
CA TYR A 45 -0.25 14.92 -3.06
C TYR A 45 0.92 15.73 -2.48
N ASN A 46 0.85 16.04 -1.19
CA ASN A 46 1.99 16.55 -0.42
C ASN A 46 2.87 15.37 0.02
N ILE A 47 3.87 15.05 -0.80
CA ILE A 47 4.88 14.04 -0.44
C ILE A 47 6.13 14.75 0.06
N VAL A 48 6.54 14.39 1.27
CA VAL A 48 7.75 14.87 1.93
C VAL A 48 8.78 13.76 1.93
N SER A 49 9.95 14.06 1.38
CA SER A 49 11.13 13.22 1.58
C SER A 49 11.86 13.66 2.85
N SER A 50 12.26 12.72 3.70
CA SER A 50 13.06 13.00 4.89
C SER A 50 14.24 12.04 4.99
N ASN A 51 15.14 12.27 5.96
CA ASN A 51 16.21 11.34 6.32
C ASN A 51 16.01 10.79 7.75
N LEU A 52 14.77 10.79 8.24
CA LEU A 52 14.43 10.31 9.58
C LEU A 52 14.53 8.78 9.62
N CYS A 53 14.96 8.22 10.76
CA CYS A 53 15.17 6.77 10.95
C CYS A 53 16.29 6.13 10.15
N ASP A 54 16.21 6.15 8.83
CA ASP A 54 17.20 5.55 7.94
C ASP A 54 17.55 6.51 6.81
N ALA A 55 18.65 7.22 7.01
CA ALA A 55 19.17 8.19 6.06
C ALA A 55 19.85 7.54 4.84
N SER A 56 20.02 6.21 4.84
CA SER A 56 20.69 5.50 3.74
C SER A 56 19.75 5.14 2.59
N VAL A 57 18.43 5.16 2.84
CA VAL A 57 17.40 4.81 1.85
C VAL A 57 16.51 6.00 1.55
N LYS A 58 15.88 6.00 0.36
CA LYS A 58 14.85 6.99 0.08
C LYS A 58 13.59 6.62 0.85
N GLN A 59 12.94 7.66 1.35
CA GLN A 59 11.70 7.54 2.09
C GLN A 59 10.79 8.71 1.75
N TYR A 60 9.50 8.42 1.79
CA TYR A 60 8.47 9.33 1.37
C TYR A 60 7.31 9.21 2.34
N SER A 61 6.90 10.33 2.93
CA SER A 61 5.69 10.40 3.75
C SER A 61 4.71 11.38 3.16
N GLY A 62 3.43 11.19 3.44
CA GLY A 62 2.38 12.05 2.91
C GLY A 62 1.00 11.57 3.28
N TYR A 63 0.01 12.15 2.61
CA TYR A 63 -1.39 11.84 2.81
C TYR A 63 -2.05 11.35 1.51
N ILE A 64 -2.93 10.37 1.65
CA ILE A 64 -3.82 9.88 0.60
C ILE A 64 -5.23 10.35 0.93
N ASP A 65 -5.81 11.17 0.06
CA ASP A 65 -7.16 11.69 0.25
C ASP A 65 -8.19 10.61 -0.05
N ILE A 66 -9.01 10.25 0.93
CA ILE A 66 -10.13 9.32 0.77
C ILE A 66 -11.40 10.08 0.40
N ASN A 67 -11.61 11.24 1.02
CA ASN A 67 -12.68 12.18 0.71
C ASN A 67 -12.23 13.61 1.09
N PRO A 68 -13.00 14.67 0.79
CA PRO A 68 -12.60 16.06 1.07
C PRO A 68 -12.34 16.41 2.55
N SER A 69 -12.66 15.52 3.47
CA SER A 69 -12.53 15.71 4.93
C SER A 69 -11.80 14.54 5.60
N SER A 70 -11.14 13.67 4.84
CA SER A 70 -10.54 12.45 5.37
C SER A 70 -9.30 12.06 4.59
N HIS A 71 -8.20 11.97 5.32
CA HIS A 71 -6.87 11.76 4.77
C HIS A 71 -6.22 10.56 5.48
N MET A 72 -5.53 9.68 4.75
CA MET A 72 -4.75 8.60 5.33
C MET A 72 -3.28 8.94 5.25
N PHE A 73 -2.61 8.96 6.40
CA PHE A 73 -1.16 9.14 6.44
C PHE A 73 -0.45 7.86 5.97
N PHE A 74 0.59 8.02 5.15
CA PHE A 74 1.49 6.94 4.80
C PHE A 74 2.94 7.33 4.99
N TRP A 75 3.77 6.32 5.24
CA TRP A 75 5.22 6.45 5.20
C TRP A 75 5.83 5.24 4.50
N PHE A 76 6.49 5.52 3.39
CA PHE A 76 7.15 4.56 2.53
C PHE A 76 8.67 4.61 2.72
N PHE A 77 9.30 3.43 2.72
CA PHE A 77 10.75 3.24 2.71
C PHE A 77 11.13 2.29 1.59
N GLU A 78 12.13 2.69 0.79
CA GLU A 78 12.77 1.79 -0.17
C GLU A 78 13.49 0.64 0.55
N ALA A 79 13.60 -0.49 -0.13
CA ALA A 79 14.43 -1.60 0.33
C ALA A 79 15.90 -1.16 0.40
N ARG A 80 16.62 -1.57 1.44
CA ARG A 80 18.07 -1.36 1.55
C ARG A 80 18.80 -2.13 0.46
N ASN A 81 18.32 -3.34 0.15
CA ASN A 81 18.88 -4.20 -0.87
C ASN A 81 18.01 -4.16 -2.13
N ASN A 82 18.61 -3.74 -3.25
CA ASN A 82 18.03 -3.79 -4.59
C ASN A 82 16.60 -3.23 -4.71
N PRO A 83 16.36 -1.96 -4.33
CA PRO A 83 15.01 -1.38 -4.24
C PRO A 83 14.22 -1.42 -5.55
N GLU A 84 14.88 -1.38 -6.71
CA GLU A 84 14.20 -1.45 -8.02
C GLU A 84 13.57 -2.81 -8.32
N THR A 85 14.09 -3.88 -7.72
CA THR A 85 13.62 -5.27 -7.93
C THR A 85 12.95 -5.87 -6.69
N ALA A 86 13.09 -5.22 -5.54
CA ALA A 86 12.55 -5.70 -4.28
C ALA A 86 11.00 -5.69 -4.29
N PRO A 87 10.34 -6.67 -3.66
CA PRO A 87 8.89 -6.70 -3.57
C PRO A 87 8.36 -5.51 -2.79
N LEU A 88 7.11 -5.11 -3.10
CA LEU A 88 6.37 -4.09 -2.35
C LEU A 88 5.52 -4.76 -1.26
N THR A 89 5.75 -4.38 -0.01
CA THR A 89 4.98 -4.83 1.16
C THR A 89 4.14 -3.68 1.70
N LEU A 90 2.84 -3.93 1.88
CA LEU A 90 1.94 -3.03 2.59
C LEU A 90 1.78 -3.51 4.04
N TRP A 91 2.11 -2.65 5.00
CA TRP A 91 1.97 -2.93 6.42
C TRP A 91 0.76 -2.20 7.01
N LEU A 92 -0.13 -2.99 7.62
CA LEU A 92 -1.34 -2.52 8.27
C LEU A 92 -1.36 -3.10 9.69
N THR A 93 -1.31 -2.23 10.69
CA THR A 93 -1.49 -2.69 12.07
C THR A 93 -2.97 -3.04 12.30
N GLY A 94 -3.21 -4.13 13.02
CA GLY A 94 -4.57 -4.58 13.35
C GLY A 94 -5.22 -3.79 14.49
N GLY A 95 -6.43 -4.20 14.88
CA GLY A 95 -7.19 -3.58 15.97
C GLY A 95 -7.85 -2.25 15.56
N PRO A 96 -9.03 -1.92 16.10
CA PRO A 96 -9.65 -0.62 15.84
C PRO A 96 -8.86 0.50 16.55
N GLY A 97 -8.35 1.47 15.78
CA GLY A 97 -7.74 2.68 16.34
C GLY A 97 -6.24 2.62 16.62
N CYS A 98 -5.54 1.55 16.24
CA CYS A 98 -4.08 1.49 16.36
C CYS A 98 -3.39 2.03 15.10
N SER A 99 -2.34 2.82 15.28
CA SER A 99 -1.55 3.36 14.16
C SER A 99 -0.59 2.33 13.59
N SER A 100 -0.56 2.21 12.27
CA SER A 100 0.45 1.42 11.55
C SER A 100 1.88 1.97 11.71
N ILE A 101 2.01 3.22 12.17
CA ILE A 101 3.30 3.83 12.49
C ILE A 101 3.92 3.22 13.75
N ASN A 102 3.12 2.56 14.60
CA ASN A 102 3.67 1.75 15.67
C ASN A 102 4.52 0.60 15.11
N GLY A 103 4.00 -0.13 14.11
CA GLY A 103 4.75 -1.21 13.45
C GLY A 103 6.07 -0.75 12.82
N LEU A 104 6.13 0.50 12.36
CA LEU A 104 7.36 1.13 11.88
C LEU A 104 8.40 1.27 13.00
N PHE A 105 8.01 1.83 14.15
CA PHE A 105 8.96 2.18 15.21
C PHE A 105 9.23 1.09 16.24
N VAL A 106 8.37 0.08 16.38
CA VAL A 106 8.50 -0.93 17.45
C VAL A 106 8.59 -2.36 16.94
N GLU A 107 8.22 -2.62 15.70
CA GLU A 107 8.16 -3.99 15.15
C GLU A 107 9.18 -4.18 14.03
N ILE A 108 8.79 -3.85 12.80
CA ILE A 108 9.45 -4.30 11.57
C ILE A 108 10.09 -3.19 10.74
N GLY A 109 9.93 -1.93 11.13
CA GLY A 109 10.46 -0.81 10.37
C GLY A 109 11.98 -0.65 10.46
N PRO A 110 12.53 0.33 9.71
CA PRO A 110 13.97 0.48 9.51
C PRO A 110 14.72 0.93 10.77
N CYS A 111 13.99 1.42 11.77
CA CYS A 111 14.51 1.97 13.01
C CYS A 111 13.61 1.57 14.19
N LYS A 112 14.15 1.67 15.40
CA LYS A 112 13.41 1.57 16.65
C LYS A 112 13.54 2.84 17.46
N THR A 113 12.46 3.26 18.12
CA THR A 113 12.52 4.37 19.08
C THR A 113 13.35 3.99 20.31
N GLN A 114 14.23 4.88 20.74
CA GLN A 114 15.03 4.76 21.95
C GLN A 114 14.88 6.04 22.79
N ASN A 115 15.37 6.00 24.04
CA ASN A 115 15.37 7.15 24.96
C ASN A 115 13.99 7.79 25.10
N ASN A 116 12.96 6.98 25.31
CA ASN A 116 11.56 7.41 25.42
C ASN A 116 11.07 8.27 24.24
N GLY A 117 11.52 7.96 23.00
CA GLY A 117 11.09 8.66 21.79
C GLY A 117 11.94 9.87 21.41
N THR A 118 13.01 10.15 22.16
CA THR A 118 13.92 11.29 21.86
C THR A 118 14.95 10.96 20.78
N SER A 119 15.18 9.68 20.51
CA SER A 119 16.11 9.23 19.46
C SER A 119 15.62 7.95 18.80
N THR A 120 16.21 7.61 17.66
CA THR A 120 15.96 6.36 16.95
C THR A 120 17.27 5.64 16.68
N VAL A 121 17.25 4.31 16.71
CA VAL A 121 18.39 3.47 16.34
C VAL A 121 18.01 2.58 15.17
N THR A 122 18.97 2.27 14.29
CA THR A 122 18.74 1.38 13.15
C THR A 122 18.29 -0.01 13.62
N ASN A 123 17.29 -0.56 12.96
CA ASN A 123 16.83 -1.93 13.16
C ASN A 123 17.54 -2.87 12.16
N SER A 124 18.37 -3.78 12.66
CA SER A 124 19.04 -4.79 11.81
C SER A 124 18.03 -5.79 11.22
N ASP A 125 16.95 -6.07 11.94
CA ASP A 125 15.94 -7.08 11.57
C ASP A 125 14.76 -6.46 10.81
N SER A 126 14.99 -5.30 10.18
CA SER A 126 13.96 -4.58 9.44
C SER A 126 13.50 -5.35 8.21
N TRP A 127 12.20 -5.34 7.95
CA TRP A 127 11.64 -5.84 6.69
C TRP A 127 12.04 -4.97 5.49
N THR A 128 12.40 -3.71 5.75
CA THR A 128 12.97 -2.83 4.72
C THR A 128 14.35 -3.27 4.26
N SER A 129 14.96 -4.30 4.84
CA SER A 129 16.20 -4.86 4.31
C SER A 129 15.99 -5.48 2.94
N GLU A 130 14.87 -6.18 2.73
CA GLU A 130 14.59 -6.98 1.53
C GLU A 130 13.34 -6.54 0.75
N SER A 131 12.56 -5.59 1.28
CA SER A 131 11.30 -5.16 0.67
C SER A 131 11.12 -3.64 0.74
N ASN A 132 10.49 -3.09 -0.28
CA ASN A 132 9.94 -1.75 -0.27
C ASN A 132 8.70 -1.78 0.64
N VAL A 133 8.67 -1.04 1.75
CA VAL A 133 7.57 -1.15 2.74
C VAL A 133 6.80 0.15 2.85
N ILE A 134 5.48 0.08 2.70
CA ILE A 134 4.53 1.17 2.98
C ILE A 134 3.83 0.91 4.31
N PHE A 135 4.00 1.81 5.27
CA PHE A 135 3.21 1.85 6.50
C PHE A 135 2.01 2.77 6.28
N LEU A 136 0.79 2.23 6.30
CA LEU A 136 -0.43 2.99 6.02
C LEU A 136 -1.32 3.07 7.26
N ASP A 137 -1.61 4.30 7.71
CA ASP A 137 -2.44 4.54 8.88
C ASP A 137 -3.93 4.61 8.51
N GLN A 138 -4.76 3.76 9.12
CA GLN A 138 -6.08 3.39 8.62
C GLN A 138 -7.27 4.07 9.31
N VAL A 139 -7.08 5.04 10.21
CA VAL A 139 -8.18 5.58 11.02
C VAL A 139 -8.24 7.10 11.01
N LEU A 140 -9.47 7.62 10.88
CA LEU A 140 -9.79 9.04 10.76
C LEU A 140 -10.10 9.71 12.11
N THR A 141 -9.83 9.05 13.24
CA THR A 141 -10.32 9.50 14.56
C THR A 141 -9.26 9.48 15.66
N VAL A 142 -8.13 8.78 15.50
CA VAL A 142 -7.13 8.63 16.57
C VAL A 142 -5.68 8.71 16.12
N THR A 143 -5.40 8.95 14.83
CA THR A 143 -4.03 8.98 14.29
C THR A 143 -3.78 10.16 13.36
N LEU A 144 -2.56 10.26 12.81
CA LEU A 144 -2.07 11.41 12.02
C LEU A 144 -2.96 11.77 10.82
N GLY A 145 -3.81 10.84 10.33
CA GLY A 145 -4.80 11.12 9.28
C GLY A 145 -6.00 11.99 9.71
N SER A 146 -6.07 12.39 10.98
CA SER A 146 -7.18 13.19 11.55
C SER A 146 -6.84 14.69 11.68
N ILE A 147 -5.65 15.10 11.23
CA ILE A 147 -5.10 16.47 11.34
C ILE A 147 -5.09 17.12 9.96
#